data_AF-A0A379EB10-F1
#
_entry.id   AF-A0A379EB10-F1
#
_cell.length_a   1.000
_cell.length_b   1.000
_cell.length_c   1.000
_cell.angle_alpha   90.00
_cell.angle_beta   90.00
_cell.angle_gamma   90.00
#
_symmetry.space_group_name_H-M   'P 1'
#
loop_
_entity.id
_entity.type
_entity.pdbx_description
1 polymer ?
#
loop_
_entity_poly.entity_id
_entity_poly.type
_entity_poly.pdbx_seq_one_letter_code
_entity_poly.pdbx_strand_id
1 'polypeptide(L)'
;MNKSLSVLIYALVWVVLVLIQSLLLSGNGANVAFWQQPSRYYSVWFVDLYLIILFYANYYGFAASFIRRRMFKQYVWLAVLVAVIGLLLPVIFYHAFHWTLPGTAPEAVPFSSLGAVGAIAVMAIGLAVRGVGEWVKLEAANKELKDEIQTLQKKLAGTGTSAVTAKPERNDEDGKTPIAPLETPDQNKQRTGMFGKLNDDTPL
;
A
#
# COMPACT_ATOMS: atom_id res chain seq x y z
N MET A 1 15.71 21.73 -0.02
CA MET A 1 15.37 21.58 -1.46
C MET A 1 14.17 22.46 -1.75
N ASN A 2 14.26 23.37 -2.73
CA ASN A 2 13.16 24.29 -3.05
C ASN A 2 11.99 23.47 -3.62
N LYS A 3 10.79 23.58 -3.02
CA LYS A 3 9.60 22.81 -3.44
C LYS A 3 9.31 22.94 -4.95
N SER A 4 9.50 24.14 -5.49
CA SER A 4 9.34 24.41 -6.94
C SER A 4 10.33 23.63 -7.80
N LEU A 5 11.57 23.44 -7.33
CA LEU A 5 12.59 22.70 -8.07
C LEU A 5 12.30 21.21 -8.07
N SER A 6 11.78 20.66 -6.96
CA SER A 6 11.32 19.26 -6.92
C SER A 6 10.14 19.01 -7.85
N VAL A 7 9.14 19.91 -7.87
CA VAL A 7 7.99 19.81 -8.80
C VAL A 7 8.46 19.87 -10.25
N LEU A 8 9.39 20.79 -10.57
CA LEU A 8 9.96 20.90 -11.90
C LEU A 8 10.66 19.61 -12.31
N ILE A 9 11.48 19.02 -11.44
CA ILE A 9 12.16 17.75 -11.71
C ILE A 9 11.14 16.65 -12.00
N TYR A 10 10.10 16.50 -11.18
CA TYR A 10 9.09 15.46 -11.41
C TYR A 10 8.32 15.66 -12.72
N ALA A 11 7.97 16.91 -13.07
CA ALA A 11 7.34 17.21 -14.34
C ALA A 11 8.26 16.88 -15.52
N LEU A 12 9.55 17.21 -15.41
CA LEU A 12 10.55 16.95 -16.46
C LEU A 12 10.76 15.44 -16.66
N VAL A 13 10.78 14.66 -15.59
CA VAL A 13 10.85 13.19 -15.67
C VAL A 13 9.69 12.63 -16.49
N TRP A 14 8.46 13.08 -16.25
CA TRP A 14 7.31 12.62 -17.04
C TRP A 14 7.41 12.99 -18.52
N VAL A 15 7.82 14.23 -18.83
CA VAL A 15 8.04 14.65 -20.21
C VAL A 15 9.09 13.78 -20.90
N VAL A 16 10.20 13.50 -20.23
CA VAL A 16 11.27 12.64 -20.77
C VAL A 16 10.77 11.22 -21.01
N LEU A 17 9.98 10.65 -20.10
CA LEU A 17 9.40 9.31 -20.26
C LEU A 17 8.47 9.24 -21.48
N VAL A 18 7.60 10.23 -21.67
CA VAL A 18 6.69 10.31 -22.83
C VAL A 18 7.47 10.42 -24.14
N LEU A 19 8.54 11.22 -24.16
CA LEU A 19 9.39 11.37 -25.35
C LEU A 19 10.13 10.08 -25.67
N ILE A 20 10.73 9.43 -24.68
CA ILE A 20 11.42 8.14 -24.87
C ILE A 20 10.44 7.10 -25.40
N GLN A 21 9.25 6.99 -24.84
CA GLN A 21 8.21 6.08 -25.32
C GLN A 21 7.81 6.35 -26.78
N SER A 22 7.66 7.63 -27.15
CA SER A 22 7.33 8.03 -28.52
C SER A 22 8.43 7.64 -29.51
N LEU A 23 9.70 7.80 -29.11
CA LEU A 23 10.86 7.39 -29.90
C LEU A 23 10.96 5.86 -30.02
N LEU A 24 10.68 5.12 -28.95
CA LEU A 24 10.65 3.65 -28.96
C LEU A 24 9.55 3.10 -29.88
N LEU A 25 8.35 3.68 -29.82
CA LEU A 25 7.26 3.32 -30.75
C LEU A 25 7.63 3.66 -32.19
N SER A 26 8.28 4.79 -32.42
CA SER A 26 8.76 5.19 -33.75
C SER A 26 9.86 4.29 -34.31
N GLY A 27 10.68 3.68 -33.46
CA GLY A 27 11.73 2.75 -33.89
C GLY A 27 11.20 1.36 -34.25
N ASN A 28 9.94 1.07 -33.91
CA ASN A 28 9.28 -0.18 -34.29
C ASN A 28 8.88 -0.09 -35.77
N GLY A 29 9.54 -0.83 -36.65
CA GLY A 29 9.45 -0.71 -38.12
C GLY A 29 8.06 -0.89 -38.74
N ALA A 30 7.04 -1.21 -37.94
CA ALA A 30 5.62 -1.15 -38.32
C ALA A 30 5.02 0.27 -38.30
N ASN A 31 5.73 1.26 -37.74
CA ASN A 31 5.24 2.62 -37.51
C ASN A 31 5.94 3.67 -38.39
N VAL A 32 5.20 4.71 -38.75
CA VAL A 32 5.79 5.90 -39.39
C VAL A 32 6.71 6.61 -38.40
N ALA A 33 7.89 7.03 -38.85
CA ALA A 33 8.84 7.70 -37.98
C ALA A 33 8.23 8.95 -37.33
N PHE A 34 8.51 9.16 -36.04
CA PHE A 34 8.02 10.28 -35.24
C PHE A 34 8.26 11.63 -35.92
N TRP A 35 9.45 11.81 -36.46
CA TRP A 35 9.86 13.05 -37.15
C TRP A 35 9.13 13.30 -38.47
N GLN A 36 8.56 12.27 -39.09
CA GLN A 36 7.84 12.41 -40.37
C GLN A 36 6.38 12.81 -40.15
N GLN A 37 5.70 12.20 -39.17
CA GLN A 37 4.31 12.52 -38.83
C GLN A 37 4.08 12.53 -37.31
N PRO A 38 4.45 13.62 -36.62
CA PRO A 38 4.31 13.73 -35.16
C PRO A 38 2.85 13.63 -34.70
N SER A 39 1.90 14.08 -35.52
CA SER A 39 0.47 14.11 -35.19
C SER A 39 -0.14 12.73 -34.91
N ARG A 40 0.45 11.65 -35.45
CA ARG A 40 0.00 10.27 -35.16
C ARG A 40 0.28 9.82 -33.72
N TYR A 41 1.18 10.50 -33.01
CA TYR A 41 1.56 10.14 -31.65
C TYR A 41 0.71 10.84 -30.57
N TYR A 42 -0.15 11.80 -30.95
CA TYR A 42 -0.99 12.53 -29.99
C TYR A 42 -1.87 11.61 -29.17
N SER A 43 -2.51 10.62 -29.79
CA SER A 43 -3.33 9.66 -29.05
C SER A 43 -2.54 8.88 -28.00
N VAL A 44 -1.25 8.63 -28.22
CA VAL A 44 -0.37 7.97 -27.23
C VAL A 44 -0.09 8.92 -26.07
N TRP A 45 0.18 10.19 -26.35
CA TRP A 45 0.44 11.19 -25.31
C TRP A 45 -0.77 11.42 -24.40
N PHE A 46 -1.99 11.31 -24.93
CA PHE A 46 -3.21 11.37 -24.11
C PHE A 46 -3.36 10.14 -23.21
N VAL A 47 -2.98 8.96 -23.69
CA VAL A 47 -2.90 7.76 -22.84
C VAL A 47 -1.85 7.95 -21.76
N ASP A 48 -0.68 8.50 -22.08
CA ASP A 48 0.36 8.76 -21.10
C ASP A 48 -0.08 9.79 -20.05
N LEU A 49 -0.74 10.88 -20.48
CA LEU A 49 -1.30 11.89 -19.59
C LEU A 49 -2.34 11.28 -18.63
N TYR A 50 -3.19 10.38 -19.15
CA TYR A 50 -4.13 9.62 -18.34
C TYR A 50 -3.40 8.78 -17.27
N LEU A 51 -2.32 8.08 -17.63
CA LEU A 51 -1.51 7.28 -16.69
C LEU A 51 -0.84 8.15 -15.62
N ILE A 52 -0.35 9.33 -15.99
CA ILE A 52 0.26 10.30 -15.05
C ILE A 52 -0.78 10.75 -14.02
N ILE A 53 -1.95 11.17 -14.49
CA ILE A 53 -3.04 11.62 -13.62
C ILE A 53 -3.48 10.46 -12.71
N LEU A 54 -3.64 9.27 -13.26
CA LEU A 54 -4.01 8.07 -12.52
C LEU A 54 -2.96 7.72 -11.45
N PHE A 55 -1.67 7.86 -11.75
CA PHE A 55 -0.59 7.60 -10.80
C PHE A 55 -0.70 8.52 -9.59
N TYR A 56 -0.87 9.81 -9.80
CA TYR A 56 -0.99 10.76 -8.68
C TYR A 56 -2.32 10.62 -7.94
N ALA A 57 -3.43 10.40 -8.64
CA ALA A 57 -4.72 10.13 -8.02
C ALA A 57 -4.67 8.86 -7.14
N ASN A 58 -4.01 7.81 -7.63
CA ASN A 58 -3.81 6.59 -6.87
C ASN A 58 -2.89 6.81 -5.67
N TYR A 59 -1.74 7.45 -5.88
CA TYR A 59 -0.73 7.68 -4.85
C TYR A 59 -1.26 8.51 -3.68
N TYR A 60 -1.95 9.63 -3.97
CA TYR A 60 -2.45 10.54 -2.93
C TYR A 60 -3.85 10.15 -2.41
N GLY A 61 -4.74 9.64 -3.26
CA GLY A 61 -6.15 9.43 -2.93
C GLY A 61 -6.52 7.96 -2.69
N PHE A 62 -6.46 7.13 -3.74
CA PHE A 62 -7.02 5.78 -3.68
C PHE A 62 -6.24 4.87 -2.74
N ALA A 63 -4.93 4.70 -2.91
CA ALA A 63 -4.12 3.85 -2.04
C ALA A 63 -4.25 4.27 -0.57
N ALA A 64 -4.28 5.59 -0.29
CA ALA A 64 -4.47 6.14 1.05
C ALA A 64 -5.78 5.71 1.72
N SER A 65 -6.87 5.81 0.96
CA SER A 65 -8.21 5.61 1.47
C SER A 65 -8.54 4.12 1.61
N PHE A 66 -8.10 3.31 0.64
CA PHE A 66 -8.43 1.89 0.58
C PHE A 66 -7.62 1.04 1.56
N ILE A 67 -6.34 1.36 1.81
CA ILE A 67 -5.52 0.66 2.83
C ILE A 67 -6.13 0.87 4.22
N ARG A 68 -6.46 2.12 4.57
CA ARG A 68 -7.03 2.45 5.89
C ARG A 68 -8.36 1.73 6.16
N ARG A 69 -9.18 1.54 5.14
CA ARG A 69 -10.51 0.92 5.24
C ARG A 69 -10.51 -0.59 5.02
N ARG A 70 -9.35 -1.21 4.74
CA ARG A 70 -9.21 -2.66 4.39
C ARG A 70 -10.10 -3.11 3.22
N MET A 71 -10.46 -2.20 2.31
CA MET A 71 -11.41 -2.46 1.22
C MET A 71 -10.72 -3.01 -0.03
N PHE A 72 -10.04 -4.16 0.09
CA PHE A 72 -9.22 -4.73 -0.99
C PHE A 72 -10.04 -5.08 -2.25
N LYS A 73 -11.22 -5.70 -2.09
CA LYS A 73 -12.07 -6.10 -3.22
C LYS A 73 -12.47 -4.91 -4.10
N GLN A 74 -12.84 -3.78 -3.48
CA GLN A 74 -13.23 -2.57 -4.21
C GLN A 74 -12.05 -1.94 -4.94
N TYR A 75 -10.84 -2.00 -4.35
CA TYR A 75 -9.64 -1.52 -5.01
C TYR A 75 -9.28 -2.35 -6.26
N VAL A 76 -9.47 -3.67 -6.22
CA VAL A 76 -9.30 -4.53 -7.40
C VAL A 76 -10.30 -4.17 -8.49
N TRP A 77 -11.58 -3.96 -8.14
CA TRP A 77 -12.58 -3.50 -9.10
C TRP A 77 -12.26 -2.13 -9.69
N LEU A 78 -11.75 -1.20 -8.88
CA LEU A 78 -11.27 0.09 -9.36
C LEU A 78 -10.11 -0.08 -10.34
N ALA A 79 -9.14 -0.95 -10.04
CA ALA A 79 -8.01 -1.25 -10.92
C ALA A 79 -8.47 -1.83 -12.27
N VAL A 80 -9.45 -2.73 -12.26
CA VAL A 80 -10.08 -3.25 -13.48
C VAL A 80 -10.79 -2.14 -14.25
N LEU A 81 -11.57 -1.30 -13.56
CA LEU A 81 -12.29 -0.19 -14.18
C LEU A 81 -11.33 0.79 -14.89
N VAL A 82 -10.26 1.22 -14.22
CA VAL A 82 -9.28 2.14 -14.82
C VAL A 82 -8.47 1.47 -15.95
N ALA A 83 -8.27 0.14 -15.90
CA ALA A 83 -7.67 -0.59 -17.00
C ALA A 83 -8.58 -0.61 -18.24
N VAL A 84 -9.89 -0.83 -18.05
CA VAL A 84 -10.89 -0.77 -19.13
C VAL A 84 -10.96 0.64 -19.71
N ILE A 85 -10.94 1.68 -18.87
CA ILE A 85 -10.88 3.08 -19.34
C ILE A 85 -9.63 3.31 -20.18
N GLY A 86 -8.45 2.87 -19.70
CA GLY A 86 -7.18 3.00 -20.44
C GLY A 86 -7.18 2.25 -21.78
N LEU A 87 -7.85 1.10 -21.85
CA LEU A 87 -8.04 0.32 -23.09
C LEU A 87 -8.87 1.08 -24.12
N LEU A 88 -9.98 1.69 -23.68
CA LEU A 88 -10.97 2.34 -24.54
C LEU A 88 -10.66 3.81 -24.83
N LEU A 89 -9.76 4.43 -24.07
CA LEU A 89 -9.38 5.83 -24.23
C LEU A 89 -9.05 6.22 -25.69
N PRO A 90 -8.20 5.47 -26.43
CA PRO A 90 -7.88 5.83 -27.81
C PRO A 90 -9.06 5.61 -28.78
N VAL A 91 -9.99 4.71 -28.47
CA VAL A 91 -11.23 4.53 -29.25
C VAL A 91 -12.10 5.78 -29.16
N ILE A 92 -12.19 6.39 -27.97
CA ILE A 92 -12.93 7.65 -27.76
C ILE A 92 -12.28 8.77 -28.60
N PHE A 93 -10.96 8.90 -28.55
CA PHE A 93 -10.25 9.92 -29.31
C PHE A 93 -10.28 9.69 -30.82
N TYR A 94 -10.31 8.44 -31.26
CA TYR A 94 -10.50 8.10 -32.66
C TYR A 94 -11.88 8.53 -33.17
N HIS A 95 -12.95 8.27 -32.42
CA HIS A 95 -14.29 8.71 -32.81
C HIS A 95 -14.50 10.23 -32.70
N ALA A 96 -13.87 10.89 -31.73
CA ALA A 96 -14.04 12.33 -31.51
C ALA A 96 -13.15 13.20 -32.40
N PHE A 97 -11.93 12.75 -32.72
CA PHE A 97 -10.91 13.55 -33.40
C PHE A 97 -10.24 12.85 -34.59
N HIS A 98 -10.66 11.64 -34.96
CA HIS A 98 -10.05 10.81 -36.01
C HIS A 98 -8.55 10.55 -35.81
N TRP A 99 -8.09 10.54 -34.57
CA TRP A 99 -6.69 10.27 -34.24
C TRP A 99 -6.40 8.77 -34.31
N THR A 100 -5.53 8.39 -35.24
CA THR A 100 -5.07 7.01 -35.42
C THR A 100 -4.00 6.65 -34.39
N LEU A 101 -3.97 5.38 -33.94
CA LEU A 101 -2.87 4.87 -33.14
C LEU A 101 -1.70 4.44 -34.03
N PRO A 102 -0.44 4.69 -33.63
CA PRO A 102 0.70 4.05 -34.27
C PRO A 102 0.58 2.53 -34.11
N GLY A 103 0.65 1.79 -35.22
CA GLY A 103 0.71 0.32 -35.22
C GLY A 103 -0.64 -0.37 -35.39
N THR A 104 -1.73 0.40 -35.51
CA THR A 104 -3.06 -0.13 -35.86
C THR A 104 -3.31 -0.02 -37.36
N ALA A 105 -3.92 -1.04 -37.96
CA ALA A 105 -4.33 -1.00 -39.35
C ALA A 105 -5.33 0.16 -39.59
N PRO A 106 -5.40 0.74 -40.81
CA PRO A 106 -6.23 1.93 -41.10
C PRO A 106 -7.73 1.79 -40.75
N GLU A 107 -8.27 0.57 -40.76
CA GLU A 107 -9.69 0.26 -40.49
C GLU A 107 -9.89 -0.48 -39.14
N ALA A 108 -8.83 -0.65 -38.35
CA ALA A 108 -8.92 -1.34 -37.07
C ALA A 108 -9.31 -0.37 -35.95
N VAL A 109 -10.18 -0.82 -35.05
CA VAL A 109 -10.52 -0.09 -33.82
C VAL A 109 -9.26 0.03 -32.95
N PRO A 110 -8.82 1.25 -32.57
CA PRO A 110 -7.55 1.44 -31.89
C PRO A 110 -7.67 1.17 -30.39
N PHE A 111 -7.64 -0.11 -30.02
CA PHE A 111 -7.50 -0.51 -28.61
C PHE A 111 -6.05 -0.33 -28.15
N SER A 112 -5.85 0.24 -26.96
CA SER A 112 -4.51 0.38 -26.37
C SER A 112 -4.30 -0.64 -25.25
N SER A 113 -3.66 -1.75 -25.60
CA SER A 113 -3.15 -2.72 -24.61
C SER A 113 -2.16 -2.08 -23.65
N LEU A 114 -1.35 -1.13 -24.15
CA LEU A 114 -0.42 -0.36 -23.33
C LEU A 114 -1.14 0.51 -22.29
N GLY A 115 -2.27 1.13 -22.65
CA GLY A 115 -3.09 1.90 -21.72
C GLY A 115 -3.68 1.04 -20.60
N ALA A 116 -4.15 -0.17 -20.93
CA ALA A 116 -4.67 -1.11 -19.95
C ALA A 116 -3.59 -1.64 -19.00
N VAL A 117 -2.48 -2.14 -19.56
CA VAL A 117 -1.34 -2.68 -18.78
C VAL A 117 -0.68 -1.57 -17.95
N GLY A 118 -0.50 -0.39 -18.54
CA GLY A 118 0.04 0.79 -17.87
C GLY A 118 -0.81 1.22 -16.67
N ALA A 119 -2.14 1.20 -16.81
CA ALA A 119 -3.05 1.55 -15.71
C ALA A 119 -2.91 0.57 -14.53
N ILE A 120 -2.87 -0.74 -14.82
CA ILE A 120 -2.65 -1.77 -13.79
C ILE A 120 -1.29 -1.60 -13.13
N ALA A 121 -0.24 -1.39 -13.91
CA ALA A 121 1.13 -1.20 -13.42
C ALA A 121 1.22 0.02 -12.49
N VAL A 122 0.68 1.16 -12.91
CA VAL A 122 0.61 2.39 -12.11
C VAL A 122 -0.17 2.18 -10.81
N MET A 123 -1.29 1.46 -10.86
CA MET A 123 -2.07 1.11 -9.68
C MET A 123 -1.26 0.24 -8.70
N ALA A 124 -0.55 -0.77 -9.21
CA ALA A 124 0.27 -1.67 -8.40
C ALA A 124 1.49 -0.95 -7.78
N ILE A 125 2.21 -0.15 -8.57
CA ILE A 125 3.38 0.62 -8.10
C ILE A 125 2.96 1.62 -7.02
N GLY A 126 1.88 2.38 -7.25
CA GLY A 126 1.39 3.36 -6.27
C GLY A 126 1.00 2.69 -4.94
N LEU A 127 0.40 1.51 -4.99
CA LEU A 127 0.07 0.73 -3.80
C LEU A 127 1.35 0.23 -3.09
N ALA A 128 2.31 -0.33 -3.84
CA ALA A 128 3.54 -0.88 -3.30
C ALA A 128 4.40 0.19 -2.60
N VAL A 129 4.63 1.33 -3.24
CA VAL A 129 5.41 2.45 -2.67
C VAL A 129 4.77 2.92 -1.37
N ARG A 130 3.44 2.99 -1.32
CA ARG A 130 2.73 3.40 -0.11
C ARG A 130 2.79 2.34 0.99
N GLY A 131 2.61 1.07 0.65
CA GLY A 131 2.75 -0.05 1.59
C GLY A 131 4.13 -0.08 2.24
N VAL A 132 5.19 0.13 1.46
CA VAL A 132 6.56 0.24 1.99
C VAL A 132 6.69 1.45 2.93
N GLY A 133 6.15 2.61 2.54
CA GLY A 133 6.19 3.81 3.38
C GLY A 133 5.44 3.68 4.72
N GLU A 134 4.32 2.97 4.74
CA GLU A 134 3.59 2.67 5.99
C GLU A 134 4.33 1.62 6.83
N TRP A 135 4.90 0.59 6.19
CA TRP A 135 5.71 -0.41 6.87
C TRP A 135 6.92 0.19 7.59
N VAL A 136 7.64 1.13 6.96
CA VAL A 136 8.78 1.83 7.59
C VAL A 136 8.35 2.62 8.84
N LYS A 137 7.17 3.26 8.80
CA LYS A 137 6.63 4.00 9.95
C LYS A 137 6.23 3.05 11.10
N LEU A 138 5.61 1.93 10.75
CA LEU A 138 5.24 0.90 11.72
C LEU A 138 6.47 0.28 12.37
N GLU A 139 7.54 0.04 11.61
CA GLU A 139 8.80 -0.48 12.14
C GLU A 139 9.44 0.48 13.15
N ALA A 140 9.45 1.79 12.84
CA ALA A 140 9.94 2.80 13.77
C ALA A 140 9.13 2.84 15.07
N ALA A 141 7.79 2.82 14.99
CA ALA A 141 6.91 2.79 16.16
C ALA A 141 7.06 1.48 16.97
N ASN A 142 7.26 0.35 16.31
CA ASN A 142 7.47 -0.94 16.98
C ASN A 142 8.80 -0.95 17.75
N LYS A 143 9.84 -0.32 17.20
CA LYS A 143 11.11 -0.16 17.89
C LYS A 143 10.99 0.70 19.15
N GLU A 144 10.32 1.86 19.05
CA GLU A 144 10.04 2.74 20.19
C GLU A 144 9.25 2.01 21.29
N LEU A 145 8.21 1.26 20.90
CA LEU A 145 7.39 0.50 21.85
C LEU A 145 8.18 -0.63 22.53
N LYS A 146 9.09 -1.30 21.82
CA LYS A 146 10.00 -2.30 22.42
C LYS A 146 10.96 -1.66 23.42
N ASP A 147 11.49 -0.49 23.11
CA ASP A 147 12.38 0.25 24.01
C ASP A 147 11.61 0.66 25.28
N GLU A 148 10.36 1.14 25.16
CA GLU A 148 9.49 1.42 26.31
C GLU A 148 9.24 0.19 27.18
N ILE A 149 8.88 -0.96 26.59
CA ILE A 149 8.67 -2.21 27.33
C ILE A 149 9.94 -2.60 28.11
N GLN A 150 11.13 -2.51 27.48
CA GLN A 150 12.39 -2.82 28.15
C GLN A 150 12.69 -1.86 29.30
N THR A 151 12.41 -0.57 29.13
CA THR A 151 12.61 0.42 30.21
C THR A 151 11.67 0.17 31.38
N LEU A 152 10.40 -0.17 31.12
CA LEU A 152 9.42 -0.50 32.16
C LEU A 152 9.79 -1.79 32.88
N GLN A 153 10.24 -2.83 32.17
CA GLN A 153 10.74 -4.05 32.78
C GLN A 153 11.95 -3.79 33.67
N LYS A 154 12.89 -2.94 33.24
CA LYS A 154 14.06 -2.56 34.05
C LYS A 154 13.68 -1.76 35.29
N LYS A 155 12.70 -0.84 35.18
CA LYS A 155 12.15 -0.12 36.33
C LYS A 155 11.47 -1.09 37.30
N LEU A 156 10.63 -2.00 36.81
CA LEU A 156 9.94 -2.98 37.65
C LEU A 156 10.92 -3.92 38.37
N ALA A 157 11.98 -4.37 37.69
CA ALA A 157 13.04 -5.17 38.28
C ALA A 157 13.81 -4.41 39.37
N GLY A 158 14.18 -3.14 39.11
CA GLY A 158 14.85 -2.29 40.10
C GLY A 158 13.97 -1.92 41.30
N THR A 159 12.66 -1.72 41.10
CA THR A 159 11.68 -1.47 42.17
C THR A 159 11.39 -2.74 42.97
N GLY A 160 11.35 -3.92 42.34
CA GLY A 160 11.24 -5.21 43.02
C GLY A 160 12.45 -5.48 43.93
N THR A 161 13.67 -5.18 43.47
CA THR A 161 14.88 -5.30 44.30
C THR A 161 14.89 -4.29 45.46
N SER A 162 14.39 -3.07 45.25
CA SER A 162 14.29 -2.03 46.29
C SER A 162 13.21 -2.32 47.32
N ALA A 163 12.07 -2.92 46.92
CA ALA A 163 11.01 -3.33 47.83
C ALA A 163 11.39 -4.56 48.68
N VAL A 164 12.23 -5.45 48.15
CA VAL A 164 12.78 -6.60 48.91
C VAL A 164 13.89 -6.18 49.89
N THR A 165 14.59 -5.06 49.62
CA THR A 165 15.59 -4.49 50.55
C THR A 165 14.98 -3.54 51.58
N ALA A 166 13.81 -2.94 51.31
CA ALA A 166 13.00 -2.24 52.30
C ALA A 166 12.23 -3.25 53.19
N LYS A 167 12.97 -4.03 53.97
CA LYS A 167 12.42 -4.81 55.09
C LYS A 167 11.74 -3.83 56.05
N PRO A 168 10.46 -4.00 56.43
CA PRO A 168 9.90 -3.16 57.47
C PRO A 168 10.67 -3.45 58.75
N GLU A 169 11.22 -2.40 59.36
CA GLU A 169 11.77 -2.43 60.70
C GLU A 169 10.61 -2.77 61.64
N ARG A 170 10.47 -4.06 61.92
CA ARG A 170 9.46 -4.61 62.82
C ARG A 170 9.90 -4.27 64.23
N ASN A 171 9.27 -3.27 64.83
CA ASN A 171 9.30 -3.10 66.27
C ASN A 171 8.60 -4.33 66.88
N ASP A 172 9.40 -5.20 67.46
CA ASP A 172 8.96 -6.36 68.21
C ASP A 172 8.37 -5.88 69.53
N GLU A 173 7.04 -5.81 69.64
CA GLU A 173 6.37 -6.06 70.92
C GLU A 173 5.09 -6.88 70.71
N ASP A 174 5.08 -7.98 71.45
CA ASP A 174 3.99 -8.83 71.89
C ASP A 174 3.44 -9.92 70.94
N GLY A 175 3.45 -11.14 71.46
CA GLY A 175 3.29 -12.38 70.71
C GLY A 175 1.86 -12.92 70.68
N LYS A 176 1.45 -13.45 69.51
CA LYS A 176 0.60 -14.66 69.42
C LYS A 176 0.49 -15.24 68.00
N THR A 177 0.89 -16.51 67.89
CA THR A 177 0.42 -17.59 66.97
C THR A 177 0.69 -17.57 65.45
N PRO A 178 0.81 -18.77 64.81
CA PRO A 178 1.52 -18.99 63.55
C PRO A 178 0.67 -18.80 62.29
N ILE A 179 1.39 -18.58 61.19
CA ILE A 179 0.95 -18.27 59.83
C ILE A 179 0.19 -19.47 59.23
N ALA A 180 -1.05 -19.24 58.78
CA ALA A 180 -1.75 -20.18 57.89
C ALA A 180 -1.13 -20.15 56.48
N PRO A 181 -0.93 -21.30 55.80
CA PRO A 181 -0.43 -21.32 54.43
C PRO A 181 -1.44 -20.64 53.48
N LEU A 182 -0.99 -19.65 52.71
CA LEU A 182 -1.72 -19.13 51.57
C LEU A 182 -1.85 -20.23 50.51
N GLU A 183 -3.08 -20.70 50.26
CA GLU A 183 -3.41 -21.60 49.16
C GLU A 183 -2.98 -20.97 47.81
N THR A 184 -2.18 -21.71 47.04
CA THR A 184 -1.91 -21.41 45.63
C THR A 184 -3.17 -21.68 44.79
N PRO A 185 -3.72 -20.71 44.04
CA PRO A 185 -4.77 -20.99 43.08
C PRO A 185 -4.18 -21.70 41.86
N ASP A 186 -4.65 -22.93 41.70
CA ASP A 186 -4.44 -23.92 40.67
C ASP A 186 -4.43 -23.35 39.22
N GLN A 187 -3.31 -23.55 38.51
CA GLN A 187 -3.12 -23.17 37.10
C GLN A 187 -3.90 -24.05 36.10
N ASN A 188 -4.82 -24.92 36.55
CA ASN A 188 -5.47 -25.90 35.67
C ASN A 188 -6.86 -25.49 35.13
N LYS A 189 -7.34 -24.25 35.34
CA LYS A 189 -8.71 -23.85 34.96
C LYS A 189 -8.86 -23.02 33.68
N GLN A 190 -7.78 -22.65 32.99
CA GLN A 190 -7.87 -21.89 31.72
C GLN A 190 -7.57 -22.72 30.46
N ARG A 191 -7.09 -23.96 30.57
CA ARG A 191 -6.77 -24.80 29.40
C ARG A 191 -7.95 -25.57 28.81
N THR A 192 -9.10 -25.62 29.49
CA THR A 192 -10.28 -26.39 29.04
C THR A 192 -11.32 -25.57 28.29
N GLY A 193 -11.09 -24.27 28.07
CA GLY A 193 -11.97 -23.43 27.24
C GLY A 193 -11.67 -23.47 25.74
N MET A 194 -10.60 -24.17 25.32
CA MET A 194 -10.08 -24.10 23.94
C MET A 194 -10.29 -25.37 23.10
N PHE A 195 -11.06 -26.37 23.56
CA PHE A 195 -11.43 -27.51 22.72
C PHE A 195 -12.77 -28.13 23.17
N GLY A 196 -13.80 -28.03 22.33
CA GLY A 196 -14.98 -28.89 22.44
C GLY A 196 -16.31 -28.23 22.09
N LYS A 197 -16.65 -28.22 20.79
CA LYS A 197 -17.90 -28.81 20.27
C LYS A 197 -17.88 -28.78 18.73
N LEU A 198 -17.36 -29.86 18.16
CA LEU A 198 -17.84 -30.38 16.88
C LEU A 198 -19.20 -31.07 17.16
N ASN A 199 -20.23 -30.68 16.43
CA ASN A 199 -21.29 -31.53 15.87
C ASN A 199 -22.17 -30.58 15.04
N ASP A 200 -22.19 -30.74 13.72
CA ASP A 200 -23.17 -31.58 12.99
C ASP A 200 -24.61 -31.21 13.37
N ASP A 201 -25.32 -30.62 12.41
CA ASP A 201 -26.75 -30.84 12.13
C ASP A 201 -27.21 -29.95 10.96
N THR A 202 -26.98 -30.42 9.74
CA THR A 202 -27.92 -30.24 8.61
C THR A 202 -29.07 -31.23 8.79
N PRO A 203 -30.33 -30.83 8.54
CA PRO A 203 -30.95 -31.31 7.31
C PRO A 203 -31.92 -30.34 6.61
N LEU A 204 -32.00 -30.56 5.28
CA LEU A 204 -32.98 -30.13 4.25
C LEU A 204 -32.97 -28.66 3.80
#